data_AF-A0AAW9EB05-F1
#
_entry.id   AF-A0AAW9EB05-F1
#
_cell.length_a   1.000
_cell.length_b   1.000
_cell.length_c   1.000
_cell.angle_alpha   90.00
_cell.angle_beta   90.00
_cell.angle_gamma   90.00
#
_symmetry.space_group_name_H-M   'P 1'
#
loop_
_entity.id
_entity.type
_entity.pdbx_description
1 polymer ?
#
loop_
_entity_poly.entity_id
_entity_poly.type
_entity_poly.pdbx_seq_one_letter_code
_entity_poly.pdbx_strand_id
1 'polypeptide(L)'
;GGKPFDPARGKQCEAGVKYVPKDLPVVVTAAVYQLTKNNNLTADPANPTSGFSVQGGEIRSRGFELEAKAAVSANVNVTAAYSYTDAEYT
;
A
#
# COMPACT_ATOMS: atom_id res chain seq x y z
N GLY A 1 -27.15 -6.51 26.22
CA GLY A 1 -25.99 -5.75 25.71
C GLY A 1 -25.36 -6.53 24.57
N GLY A 2 -25.06 -5.89 23.45
CA GLY A 2 -24.40 -6.52 22.30
C GLY A 2 -22.91 -6.70 22.55
N LYS A 3 -22.32 -7.76 21.98
CA LYS A 3 -20.87 -7.97 22.02
C LYS A 3 -20.22 -6.91 21.11
N PRO A 4 -19.25 -6.13 21.59
CA PRO A 4 -18.55 -5.17 20.75
C PRO A 4 -17.79 -5.89 19.62
N PHE A 5 -17.63 -5.20 18.50
CA PHE A 5 -16.81 -5.65 17.38
C PHE A 5 -15.35 -5.81 17.82
N ASP A 6 -14.65 -6.78 17.23
CA ASP A 6 -13.21 -6.90 17.38
C ASP A 6 -12.53 -5.66 16.80
N PRO A 7 -11.33 -5.26 17.26
CA PRO A 7 -10.61 -4.17 16.63
C PRO A 7 -10.16 -4.54 15.21
N ALA A 8 -10.25 -3.58 14.28
CA ALA A 8 -9.60 -3.70 12.97
C ALA A 8 -8.08 -3.78 13.16
N ARG A 9 -7.42 -4.69 12.44
CA ARG A 9 -5.96 -4.88 12.51
C ARG A 9 -5.36 -4.78 11.12
N GLY A 10 -4.29 -4.00 10.99
CA GLY A 10 -3.47 -3.93 9.78
C GLY A 10 -2.09 -4.50 10.05
N LYS A 11 -1.55 -5.27 9.11
CA LYS A 11 -0.18 -5.76 9.10
C LYS A 11 0.48 -5.39 7.77
N GLN A 12 1.61 -4.70 7.84
CA GLN A 12 2.41 -4.37 6.66
C GLN A 12 3.79 -5.02 6.75
N CYS A 13 4.26 -5.53 5.63
CA CYS A 13 5.66 -5.90 5.44
C CYS A 13 6.16 -5.24 4.16
N GLU A 14 7.35 -4.67 4.23
CA GLU A 14 7.97 -3.96 3.12
C GLU A 14 9.47 -4.25 3.10
N ALA A 15 10.02 -4.35 1.90
CA ALA A 15 11.45 -4.49 1.68
C ALA A 15 11.85 -3.62 0.48
N GLY A 16 12.98 -2.92 0.61
CA GLY A 16 13.43 -2.02 -0.44
C GLY A 16 14.93 -1.89 -0.51
N VAL A 17 15.38 -1.40 -1.66
CA VAL A 17 16.78 -1.11 -1.97
C VAL A 17 16.91 0.31 -2.49
N LYS A 18 18.04 0.93 -2.15
CA LYS A 18 18.43 2.25 -2.67
C LYS A 18 19.81 2.14 -3.26
N TYR A 19 19.98 2.68 -4.46
CA TYR A 19 21.25 2.73 -5.15
C TYR A 19 21.62 4.17 -5.49
N VAL A 20 22.85 4.54 -5.14
CA VAL A 20 23.45 5.85 -5.42
C VAL A 20 24.85 5.61 -6.00
N PRO A 21 25.02 5.64 -7.34
CA PRO A 21 26.35 5.56 -7.95
C PRO A 21 27.23 6.74 -7.53
N LYS A 22 28.55 6.52 -7.43
CA LYS A 22 29.50 7.55 -6.97
C LYS A 22 29.76 8.64 -8.01
N ASP A 23 29.71 8.26 -9.29
CA ASP A 23 30.19 9.10 -10.40
C ASP A 23 29.07 9.80 -11.18
N LEU A 24 27.80 9.57 -10.79
CA LEU A 24 26.63 10.12 -11.47
C LEU A 24 25.66 10.72 -10.44
N PRO A 25 25.05 11.89 -10.72
CA PRO A 25 24.08 12.52 -9.84
C PRO A 25 22.70 11.87 -9.99
N VAL A 26 22.64 10.57 -9.72
CA VAL A 26 21.45 9.72 -9.88
C VAL A 26 21.16 9.01 -8.56
N VAL A 27 19.88 8.87 -8.23
CA VAL A 27 19.38 8.04 -7.13
C VAL A 27 18.27 7.16 -7.67
N VAL A 28 18.34 5.86 -7.40
CA VAL A 28 17.29 4.90 -7.75
C VAL A 28 16.85 4.18 -6.49
N THR A 29 15.54 4.05 -6.29
CA THR A 29 14.95 3.29 -5.20
C THR A 29 13.93 2.32 -5.75
N ALA A 30 13.93 1.10 -5.24
CA ALA A 30 12.90 0.11 -5.54
C ALA A 30 12.42 -0.55 -4.25
N ALA A 31 11.13 -0.81 -4.14
CA ALA A 31 10.54 -1.45 -2.99
C ALA A 31 9.43 -2.42 -3.39
N VAL A 32 9.21 -3.43 -2.57
CA VAL A 32 8.04 -4.32 -2.63
C VAL A 32 7.34 -4.28 -1.29
N TYR A 33 6.01 -4.34 -1.31
CA TYR A 33 5.21 -4.26 -0.09
C TYR A 33 4.01 -5.20 -0.14
N GLN A 34 3.54 -5.56 1.05
CA GLN A 34 2.25 -6.18 1.28
C GLN A 34 1.62 -5.59 2.55
N LEU A 35 0.36 -5.18 2.43
CA LEU A 35 -0.51 -4.73 3.49
C LEU A 35 -1.73 -5.65 3.57
N THR A 36 -2.00 -6.18 4.74
CA THR A 36 -3.17 -7.03 5.03
C THR A 36 -3.99 -6.37 6.14
N LYS A 37 -5.27 -6.13 5.90
CA LYS A 37 -6.20 -5.49 6.84
C LYS A 37 -7.37 -6.42 7.12
N ASN A 38 -7.55 -6.76 8.39
CA ASN A 38 -8.54 -7.73 8.87
C ASN A 38 -9.57 -7.03 9.75
N ASN A 39 -10.72 -7.69 9.92
CA ASN A 39 -11.84 -7.23 10.76
C ASN A 39 -12.36 -5.85 10.31
N ASN A 40 -12.40 -5.62 8.99
CA ASN A 40 -12.97 -4.41 8.43
C ASN A 40 -14.49 -4.42 8.69
N LEU A 41 -15.02 -3.29 9.17
CA LEU A 41 -16.46 -3.09 9.32
C LEU A 41 -17.05 -2.80 7.94
N THR A 42 -17.97 -3.64 7.51
CA THR A 42 -18.71 -3.50 6.25
C THR A 42 -20.21 -3.52 6.56
N ALA A 43 -21.01 -2.82 5.76
CA ALA A 43 -22.47 -2.88 5.89
C ALA A 43 -22.94 -4.32 5.71
N ASP A 44 -23.94 -4.76 6.50
CA ASP A 44 -24.52 -6.09 6.37
C ASP A 44 -25.13 -6.28 4.97
N PRO A 45 -24.57 -7.13 4.10
CA PRO A 45 -25.12 -7.34 2.77
C PRO A 45 -26.49 -8.02 2.81
N ALA A 46 -26.85 -8.71 3.89
CA ALA A 46 -28.16 -9.33 4.08
C ALA A 46 -29.24 -8.33 4.55
N ASN A 47 -28.84 -7.20 5.17
CA ASN A 47 -29.77 -6.16 5.64
C ASN A 47 -29.21 -4.74 5.40
N PRO A 48 -29.03 -4.31 4.15
CA PRO A 48 -28.35 -3.06 3.80
C PRO A 48 -29.07 -1.78 4.28
N THR A 49 -30.37 -1.86 4.60
CA THR A 49 -31.19 -0.73 5.06
C THR A 49 -31.31 -0.60 6.58
N SER A 50 -30.78 -1.57 7.33
CA SER A 50 -30.95 -1.68 8.78
C SER A 50 -29.94 -0.88 9.62
N GLY A 51 -28.86 -0.40 8.99
CA GLY A 51 -27.73 0.22 9.69
C GLY A 51 -26.83 -0.76 10.45
N PHE A 52 -27.10 -2.08 10.37
CA PHE A 52 -26.22 -3.09 10.95
C PHE A 52 -24.93 -3.22 10.12
N SER A 53 -23.79 -3.23 10.82
CA SER A 53 -22.49 -3.55 10.24
C SER A 53 -22.11 -4.96 10.61
N VAL A 54 -21.55 -5.71 9.67
CA VAL A 54 -20.90 -6.99 9.93
C VAL A 54 -19.40 -6.80 9.88
N GLN A 55 -18.70 -7.54 10.72
CA GLN A 55 -17.26 -7.54 10.74
C GLN A 55 -16.78 -8.78 10.01
N GLY A 56 -16.11 -8.58 8.89
CA GLY A 56 -15.71 -9.68 8.01
C GLY A 56 -14.96 -9.17 6.79
N GLY A 57 -14.15 -10.05 6.24
CA GLY A 57 -13.30 -9.79 5.09
C GLY A 57 -11.87 -9.39 5.47
N GLU A 58 -10.95 -9.82 4.64
CA GLU A 58 -9.53 -9.47 4.63
C GLU A 58 -9.25 -8.68 3.35
N ILE A 59 -8.77 -7.44 3.50
CA ILE A 59 -8.29 -6.64 2.38
C ILE A 59 -6.78 -6.83 2.30
N ARG A 60 -6.30 -7.36 1.18
CA ARG A 60 -4.87 -7.48 0.91
C ARG A 60 -4.48 -6.55 -0.24
N SER A 61 -3.48 -5.71 -0.01
CA SER A 61 -2.85 -4.90 -1.04
C SER A 61 -1.38 -5.28 -1.13
N ARG A 62 -0.89 -5.60 -2.32
CA ARG A 62 0.52 -5.92 -2.56
C ARG A 62 1.01 -5.20 -3.81
N GLY A 63 2.28 -4.86 -3.84
CA GLY A 63 2.78 -4.08 -4.95
C GLY A 63 4.28 -3.89 -4.93
N PHE A 64 4.74 -3.13 -5.92
CA PHE A 64 6.10 -2.65 -6.00
C PHE A 64 6.13 -1.21 -6.47
N GLU A 65 7.18 -0.51 -6.08
CA GLU A 65 7.44 0.86 -6.47
C GLU A 65 8.87 0.99 -6.96
N LEU A 66 9.06 1.84 -7.96
CA LEU A 66 10.36 2.21 -8.52
C LEU A 66 10.38 3.72 -8.69
N GLU A 67 11.42 4.36 -8.16
CA GLU A 67 11.66 5.79 -8.35
C GLU A 67 13.10 6.01 -8.81
N ALA A 68 13.30 6.93 -9.75
CA ALA A 68 14.60 7.38 -10.20
C ALA A 68 14.62 8.92 -10.24
N LYS A 69 15.68 9.50 -9.67
CA LYS A 69 15.96 10.94 -9.66
C LYS A 69 17.34 11.18 -10.27
N ALA A 70 17.44 12.08 -11.23
CA ALA A 70 18.69 12.36 -11.94
C ALA A 70 18.85 13.84 -12.27
N ALA A 71 20.03 14.40 -12.03
CA ALA A 71 20.44 15.67 -12.61
C ALA A 71 21.10 15.41 -13.97
N VAL A 72 20.34 15.56 -15.06
CA VAL A 72 20.82 15.23 -16.41
C VAL A 72 21.69 16.34 -17.01
N SER A 73 21.58 17.57 -16.52
CA SER A 73 22.48 18.69 -16.82
C SER A 73 22.52 19.67 -15.66
N ALA A 74 23.36 20.71 -15.74
CA ALA A 74 23.46 21.74 -14.70
C ALA A 74 22.13 22.48 -14.41
N ASN A 75 21.17 22.39 -15.32
CA ASN A 75 19.92 23.15 -15.27
C ASN A 75 18.67 22.26 -15.38
N VAL A 76 18.84 20.95 -15.54
CA VAL A 76 17.73 20.03 -15.78
C VAL A 76 17.81 18.85 -14.82
N ASN A 77 16.73 18.70 -14.05
CA ASN A 77 16.52 17.56 -13.16
C ASN A 77 15.31 16.78 -13.65
N VAL A 78 15.43 15.44 -13.62
CA VAL A 78 14.38 14.52 -14.04
C VAL A 78 14.03 13.62 -12.87
N THR A 79 12.74 13.41 -12.65
CA THR A 79 12.21 12.41 -11.74
C THR A 79 11.24 11.52 -12.50
N ALA A 80 11.41 10.21 -12.37
CA ALA A 80 10.51 9.21 -12.89
C ALA A 80 10.08 8.28 -11.75
N ALA A 81 8.80 7.95 -11.69
CA ALA A 81 8.26 7.03 -10.71
C ALA A 81 7.26 6.09 -11.39
N TYR A 82 7.23 4.85 -10.93
CA TYR A 82 6.28 3.84 -11.35
C TYR A 82 5.88 2.99 -10.15
N SER A 83 4.57 2.83 -9.95
CA SER A 83 4.01 1.97 -8.92
C SER A 83 3.00 1.01 -9.54
N TYR A 84 3.02 -0.22 -9.07
CA TYR A 84 2.00 -1.22 -9.36
C TYR A 84 1.43 -1.76 -8.06
N THR A 85 0.10 -1.81 -8.00
CA THR A 85 -0.64 -2.26 -6.81
C THR A 85 -1.74 -3.22 -7.24
N ASP A 86 -1.74 -4.39 -6.62
CA ASP A 86 -2.77 -5.42 -6.71
C ASP A 86 -3.51 -5.44 -5.37
N ALA A 87 -4.77 -4.99 -5.37
CA ALA A 87 -5.63 -4.94 -4.20
C ALA A 87 -6.78 -5.93 -4.36
N GLU A 88 -6.92 -6.83 -3.40
CA GLU A 88 -7.91 -7.90 -3.38
C GLU A 88 -8.71 -7.87 -2.09
N TYR A 89 -10.02 -8.09 -2.21
CA TYR A 89 -10.91 -8.31 -1.08
C TYR A 89 -11.20 -9.81 -0.98
N THR A 90 -10.92 -10.40 0.17
CA THR A 90 -11.15 -11.81 0.51
C THR A 90 -12.11 -11.96 1.67
#